data_AF-A0A4R7I3V6-F1
#
_entry.id   AF-A0A4R7I3V6-F1
#
_cell.length_a   1.000
_cell.length_b   1.000
_cell.length_c   1.000
_cell.angle_alpha   90.00
_cell.angle_beta   90.00
_cell.angle_gamma   90.00
#
_symmetry.space_group_name_H-M   'P 1'
#
loop_
_entity.id
_entity.type
_entity.pdbx_description
1 polymer ?
#
loop_
_entity_poly.entity_id
_entity_poly.type
_entity_poly.pdbx_seq_one_letter_code
_entity_poly.pdbx_strand_id
1 'polypeptide(L)'
;MSAMIAPLAPAVREQLDETLEHFNANHADTVLLVARHVAGAESALDAEIVDVDTAGATITVRAAGHELGGRIEFTQPVSTVADVQQQVLAAIGRAREVAGDAEPITSMERELATTATLPTFVTSVASVRTVTDEIREIVLAGGLDGFPSKGADQFVFVMVPTAEAPIHDGYTMAEWRDADVKPLGAYYTVRSHDAAAGSITLWAVLHGHADGVGGWAARCEPGDRVAVWGPREGMGAPTEARSVLLVADSSGAAAVASMVDDLAAAPDVAVDVVVETGDGAPLPFPERPGTDVEWLARGDAAPGTSGRLLDAVRARDLDPDGLVVFAAGESREMTAIRRHLRDAVGLNSTAVHAIAYWRRRVG
;
A
#
# COMPACT_ATOMS: atom_id res chain seq x y z
N MET A 1 26.31 -16.57 -32.08
CA MET A 1 26.41 -17.01 -30.66
C MET A 1 25.48 -16.12 -29.88
N SER A 2 24.29 -16.60 -29.50
CA SER A 2 23.41 -15.85 -28.59
C SER A 2 24.16 -15.67 -27.28
N ALA A 3 24.44 -14.43 -26.89
CA ALA A 3 24.97 -14.15 -25.56
C ALA A 3 23.99 -14.77 -24.56
N MET A 4 24.47 -15.66 -23.69
CA MET A 4 23.63 -16.21 -22.64
C MET A 4 23.22 -15.05 -21.74
N ILE A 5 21.93 -14.75 -21.72
CA ILE A 5 21.37 -13.69 -20.88
C ILE A 5 21.54 -14.10 -19.43
N ALA A 6 22.21 -13.26 -18.62
CA ALA A 6 22.53 -13.61 -17.25
C ALA A 6 21.28 -13.45 -16.35
N PRO A 7 21.01 -14.41 -15.45
CA PRO A 7 19.94 -14.26 -14.47
C PRO A 7 20.30 -13.21 -13.41
N LEU A 8 19.28 -12.57 -12.83
CA LEU A 8 19.44 -11.74 -11.62
C LEU A 8 19.90 -12.58 -10.42
N ALA A 9 20.57 -11.92 -9.47
CA ALA A 9 20.97 -12.54 -8.21
C ALA A 9 19.73 -13.06 -7.44
N PRO A 10 19.81 -14.21 -6.74
CA PRO A 10 18.65 -14.82 -6.07
C PRO A 10 17.91 -13.87 -5.11
N ALA A 11 18.65 -13.09 -4.32
CA ALA A 11 18.05 -12.11 -3.40
C ALA A 11 17.26 -10.99 -4.11
N VAL A 12 17.68 -10.61 -5.31
CA VAL A 12 16.99 -9.59 -6.12
C VAL A 12 15.75 -10.21 -6.75
N ARG A 13 15.85 -11.45 -7.25
CA ARG A 13 14.72 -12.20 -7.80
C ARG A 13 13.60 -12.38 -6.76
N GLU A 14 13.95 -12.77 -5.54
CA GLU A 14 12.97 -12.93 -4.46
C GLU A 14 12.20 -11.64 -4.16
N GLN A 15 12.89 -10.49 -4.12
CA GLN A 15 12.24 -9.18 -3.95
C GLN A 15 11.41 -8.77 -5.18
N LEU A 16 11.85 -9.20 -6.36
CA LEU A 16 11.22 -8.84 -7.62
C LEU A 16 9.93 -9.61 -7.87
N ASP A 17 9.86 -10.89 -7.50
CA ASP A 17 8.65 -11.71 -7.66
C ASP A 17 7.43 -11.01 -7.01
N GLU A 18 7.60 -10.45 -5.82
CA GLU A 18 6.53 -9.69 -5.13
C GLU A 18 6.18 -8.39 -5.85
N THR A 19 7.19 -7.70 -6.38
CA THR A 19 7.01 -6.46 -7.15
C THR A 19 6.26 -6.74 -8.45
N LEU A 20 6.57 -7.85 -9.12
CA LEU A 20 5.92 -8.27 -10.37
C LEU A 20 4.49 -8.74 -10.14
N GLU A 21 4.23 -9.54 -9.09
CA GLU A 21 2.88 -9.93 -8.70
C GLU A 21 2.01 -8.68 -8.45
N HIS A 22 2.52 -7.72 -7.68
CA HIS A 22 1.82 -6.46 -7.42
C HIS A 22 1.60 -5.66 -8.72
N PHE A 23 2.62 -5.54 -9.56
CA PHE A 23 2.54 -4.76 -10.80
C PHE A 23 1.56 -5.38 -11.79
N ASN A 24 1.60 -6.69 -12.02
CA ASN A 24 0.65 -7.38 -12.89
C ASN A 24 -0.78 -7.27 -12.36
N ALA A 25 -0.98 -7.38 -11.04
CA ALA A 25 -2.32 -7.31 -10.46
C ALA A 25 -2.96 -5.92 -10.51
N ASN A 26 -2.16 -4.85 -10.35
CA ASN A 26 -2.67 -3.48 -10.23
C ASN A 26 -2.47 -2.64 -11.49
N HIS A 27 -1.56 -3.05 -12.38
CA HIS A 27 -1.16 -2.32 -13.58
C HIS A 27 -1.09 -3.20 -14.83
N ALA A 28 -1.99 -4.20 -14.95
CA ALA A 28 -2.09 -5.06 -16.14
C ALA A 28 -2.26 -4.26 -17.45
N ASP A 29 -3.01 -3.15 -17.41
CA ASP A 29 -3.20 -2.26 -18.57
C ASP A 29 -1.89 -1.58 -19.01
N THR A 30 -0.97 -1.32 -18.08
CA THR A 30 0.37 -0.84 -18.37
C THR A 30 1.23 -1.91 -19.05
N VAL A 31 1.20 -3.15 -18.57
CA VAL A 31 1.92 -4.26 -19.22
C VAL A 31 1.37 -4.48 -20.63
N LEU A 32 0.06 -4.41 -20.81
CA LEU A 32 -0.61 -4.55 -22.10
C LEU A 32 -0.20 -3.45 -23.09
N LEU A 33 -0.13 -2.18 -22.66
CA LEU A 33 0.36 -1.08 -23.48
C LEU A 33 1.78 -1.35 -23.99
N VAL A 34 2.69 -1.74 -23.09
CA VAL A 34 4.08 -2.04 -23.45
C VAL A 34 4.15 -3.27 -24.38
N ALA A 35 3.35 -4.30 -24.13
CA ALA A 35 3.30 -5.49 -24.97
C ALA A 35 2.90 -5.17 -26.42
N ARG A 36 1.86 -4.35 -26.60
CA ARG A 36 1.35 -3.95 -27.92
C ARG A 36 2.35 -3.11 -28.71
N HIS A 37 2.99 -2.14 -28.06
CA HIS A 37 3.74 -1.10 -28.76
C HIS A 37 5.27 -1.24 -28.71
N VAL A 38 5.79 -2.04 -27.79
CA VAL A 38 7.25 -2.25 -27.62
C VAL A 38 7.64 -3.71 -27.84
N ALA A 39 6.83 -4.67 -27.37
CA ALA A 39 7.12 -6.10 -27.52
C ALA A 39 6.59 -6.73 -28.83
N GLY A 40 6.02 -5.93 -29.73
CA GLY A 40 5.54 -6.37 -31.04
C GLY A 40 4.26 -7.21 -31.02
N ALA A 41 3.51 -7.21 -29.92
CA ALA A 41 2.29 -7.99 -29.75
C ALA A 41 1.02 -7.15 -29.97
N GLU A 42 0.87 -6.55 -31.15
CA GLU A 42 -0.19 -5.57 -31.47
C GLU A 42 -1.62 -6.08 -31.18
N SER A 43 -1.86 -7.39 -31.33
CA SER A 43 -3.17 -8.02 -31.10
C SER A 43 -3.41 -8.52 -29.67
N ALA A 44 -2.50 -8.21 -28.73
CA ALA A 44 -2.62 -8.60 -27.34
C ALA A 44 -3.94 -8.10 -26.73
N LEU A 45 -4.63 -8.97 -26.02
CA LEU A 45 -5.81 -8.63 -25.20
C LEU A 45 -5.44 -8.51 -23.72
N ASP A 46 -4.37 -9.18 -23.32
CA ASP A 46 -3.86 -9.21 -21.96
C ASP A 46 -2.36 -9.57 -21.99
N ALA A 47 -1.61 -9.11 -20.98
CA ALA A 47 -0.19 -9.38 -20.85
C ALA A 47 0.29 -9.33 -19.40
N GLU A 48 1.20 -10.22 -19.04
CA GLU A 48 1.77 -10.35 -17.69
C GLU A 48 3.29 -10.49 -17.76
N ILE A 49 4.02 -9.82 -16.88
CA ILE A 49 5.46 -10.05 -16.71
C ILE A 49 5.66 -11.30 -15.87
N VAL A 50 6.37 -12.30 -16.40
CA VAL A 50 6.54 -13.62 -15.74
C VAL A 50 7.96 -13.87 -15.25
N ASP A 51 8.95 -13.19 -15.82
CA ASP A 51 10.34 -13.27 -15.36
C ASP A 51 11.09 -12.01 -15.76
N VAL A 52 12.17 -11.72 -15.06
CA VAL A 52 13.10 -10.65 -15.38
C VAL A 52 14.52 -11.15 -15.23
N ASP A 53 15.33 -10.84 -16.24
CA ASP A 53 16.75 -11.09 -16.26
C ASP A 53 17.53 -9.78 -16.37
N THR A 54 18.86 -9.88 -16.46
CA THR A 54 19.74 -8.71 -16.54
C THR A 54 19.49 -7.82 -17.76
N ALA A 55 18.80 -8.27 -18.79
CA ALA A 55 18.63 -7.55 -20.05
C ALA A 55 17.16 -7.24 -20.41
N GLY A 56 16.18 -7.78 -19.70
CA GLY A 56 14.78 -7.58 -20.05
C GLY A 56 13.78 -8.33 -19.19
N ALA A 57 12.51 -8.10 -19.48
CA ALA A 57 11.39 -8.79 -18.87
C ALA A 57 10.74 -9.75 -19.87
N THR A 58 10.57 -11.00 -19.48
CA THR A 58 9.77 -11.99 -20.21
C THR A 58 8.31 -11.75 -19.89
N ILE A 59 7.48 -11.69 -20.94
CA ILE A 59 6.03 -11.51 -20.79
C ILE A 59 5.27 -12.68 -21.38
N THR A 60 4.16 -13.02 -20.76
CA THR A 60 3.10 -13.84 -21.35
C THR A 60 2.09 -12.91 -21.98
N VAL A 61 1.72 -13.15 -23.23
CA VAL A 61 0.73 -12.38 -23.97
C VAL A 61 -0.44 -13.28 -24.37
N ARG A 62 -1.66 -12.84 -24.10
CA ARG A 62 -2.88 -13.56 -24.48
C ARG A 62 -3.57 -12.82 -25.62
N ALA A 63 -3.77 -13.50 -26.74
CA ALA A 63 -4.43 -12.95 -27.93
C ALA A 63 -5.36 -14.00 -28.56
N ALA A 64 -6.64 -13.67 -28.73
CA ALA A 64 -7.63 -14.49 -29.45
C ALA A 64 -7.55 -16.01 -29.15
N GLY A 65 -7.53 -16.38 -27.86
CA GLY A 65 -7.50 -17.78 -27.41
C GLY A 65 -6.14 -18.48 -27.46
N HIS A 66 -5.06 -17.75 -27.79
CA HIS A 66 -3.70 -18.25 -27.78
C HIS A 66 -2.87 -17.51 -26.73
N GLU A 67 -1.95 -18.24 -26.11
CA GLU A 67 -0.94 -17.69 -25.22
C GLU A 67 0.42 -17.75 -25.92
N LEU A 68 1.10 -16.60 -25.98
CA LEU A 68 2.37 -16.41 -26.67
C LEU A 68 3.39 -15.82 -25.71
N GLY A 69 4.66 -16.18 -25.88
CA GLY A 69 5.76 -15.50 -25.19
C GLY A 69 6.13 -14.20 -25.90
N GLY A 70 6.41 -13.16 -25.14
CA GLY A 70 6.99 -11.91 -25.60
C GLY A 70 8.15 -11.47 -24.71
N ARG A 71 8.82 -10.40 -25.12
CA ARG A 71 9.94 -9.83 -24.36
C ARG A 71 9.95 -8.32 -24.43
N ILE A 72 10.16 -7.69 -23.28
CA ILE A 72 10.42 -6.26 -23.14
C ILE A 72 11.93 -6.11 -22.96
N GLU A 73 12.61 -5.57 -23.97
CA GLU A 73 14.05 -5.33 -23.89
C GLU A 73 14.34 -4.07 -23.05
N PHE A 74 15.28 -4.19 -22.11
CA PHE A 74 15.79 -3.07 -21.34
C PHE A 74 16.88 -2.34 -22.12
N THR A 75 16.97 -1.02 -21.94
CA THR A 75 17.98 -0.20 -22.62
C THR A 75 19.32 -0.25 -21.90
N GLN A 76 19.32 -0.67 -20.64
CA GLN A 76 20.50 -0.88 -19.81
C GLN A 76 20.38 -2.17 -19.00
N PRO A 77 21.51 -2.83 -18.70
CA PRO A 77 21.49 -3.99 -17.81
C PRO A 77 20.99 -3.63 -16.41
N VAL A 78 20.29 -4.57 -15.78
CA VAL A 78 19.73 -4.41 -14.43
C VAL A 78 20.42 -5.33 -13.44
N SER A 79 20.60 -4.86 -12.21
CA SER A 79 21.20 -5.61 -11.11
C SER A 79 20.44 -5.48 -9.79
N THR A 80 19.59 -4.46 -9.66
CA THR A 80 18.76 -4.20 -8.47
C THR A 80 17.28 -4.10 -8.85
N VAL A 81 16.38 -4.19 -7.86
CA VAL A 81 14.94 -3.95 -8.07
C VAL A 81 14.67 -2.53 -8.57
N ALA A 82 15.44 -1.54 -8.10
CA ALA A 82 15.33 -0.16 -8.55
C ALA A 82 15.67 -0.02 -10.04
N ASP A 83 16.72 -0.71 -10.51
CA ASP A 83 17.09 -0.73 -11.92
C ASP A 83 15.93 -1.29 -12.77
N VAL A 84 15.31 -2.38 -12.33
CA VAL A 84 14.17 -2.99 -13.02
C VAL A 84 12.99 -2.02 -13.10
N GLN A 85 12.64 -1.38 -11.98
CA GLN A 85 11.56 -0.38 -11.95
C GLN A 85 11.82 0.78 -12.92
N GLN A 86 13.05 1.30 -12.95
CA GLN A 86 13.43 2.35 -13.90
C GLN A 86 13.29 1.89 -15.35
N GLN A 87 13.72 0.66 -15.67
CA GLN A 87 13.62 0.13 -17.03
C GLN A 87 12.17 -0.13 -17.47
N VAL A 88 11.30 -0.58 -16.54
CA VAL A 88 9.86 -0.72 -16.80
C VAL A 88 9.23 0.65 -17.05
N LEU A 89 9.52 1.66 -16.23
CA LEU A 89 9.05 3.03 -16.44
C LEU A 89 9.53 3.60 -17.79
N ALA A 90 10.79 3.36 -18.15
CA ALA A 90 11.32 3.75 -19.45
C ALA A 90 10.60 3.04 -20.61
N ALA A 91 10.18 1.79 -20.42
CA ALA A 91 9.41 1.05 -21.42
C ALA A 91 8.01 1.65 -21.64
N ILE A 92 7.36 2.17 -20.59
CA ILE A 92 6.09 2.92 -20.71
C ILE A 92 6.30 4.16 -21.58
N GLY A 93 7.37 4.93 -21.33
CA GLY A 93 7.70 6.11 -22.15
C GLY A 93 7.85 5.77 -23.63
N ARG A 94 8.62 4.71 -23.96
CA ARG A 94 8.76 4.23 -25.34
C ARG A 94 7.43 3.75 -25.94
N ALA A 95 6.62 3.04 -25.16
CA ALA A 95 5.31 2.59 -25.62
C ALA A 95 4.41 3.78 -25.98
N ARG A 96 4.45 4.85 -25.18
CA ARG A 96 3.67 6.07 -25.41
C ARG A 96 4.13 6.86 -26.62
N GLU A 97 5.44 6.92 -26.89
CA GLU A 97 5.98 7.51 -28.13
C GLU A 97 5.44 6.83 -29.40
N VAL A 98 5.20 5.52 -29.35
CA VAL A 98 4.67 4.74 -30.47
C VAL A 98 3.14 4.79 -30.53
N ALA A 99 2.46 4.65 -29.40
CA ALA A 99 1.00 4.61 -29.30
C ALA A 99 0.35 5.97 -29.59
N GLY A 100 1.02 7.07 -29.22
CA GLY A 100 0.45 8.41 -29.24
C GLY A 100 -0.68 8.61 -28.23
N ASP A 101 -1.41 9.71 -28.39
CA ASP A 101 -2.44 10.17 -27.45
C ASP A 101 -3.80 9.46 -27.59
N ALA A 102 -3.96 8.60 -28.59
CA ALA A 102 -5.21 7.89 -28.85
C ALA A 102 -5.42 6.68 -27.92
N GLU A 103 -4.34 6.07 -27.42
CA GLU A 103 -4.43 5.00 -26.42
C GLU A 103 -4.75 5.59 -25.04
N PRO A 104 -5.66 4.97 -24.26
CA PRO A 104 -5.97 5.45 -22.92
C PRO A 104 -4.71 5.54 -22.03
N ILE A 105 -4.71 6.53 -21.14
CA ILE A 105 -3.72 6.60 -20.05
C ILE A 105 -3.87 5.33 -19.21
N THR A 106 -2.76 4.68 -18.87
CA THR A 106 -2.77 3.46 -18.07
C THR A 106 -2.89 3.78 -16.57
N SER A 107 -3.19 2.77 -15.77
CA SER A 107 -3.28 2.89 -14.30
C SER A 107 -1.97 3.43 -13.70
N MET A 108 -0.81 2.93 -14.14
CA MET A 108 0.49 3.40 -13.68
C MET A 108 0.74 4.87 -14.05
N GLU A 109 0.40 5.28 -15.28
CA GLU A 109 0.55 6.68 -15.69
C GLU A 109 -0.37 7.62 -14.89
N ARG A 110 -1.61 7.19 -14.59
CA ARG A 110 -2.51 7.93 -13.70
C ARG A 110 -1.93 8.05 -12.29
N GLU A 111 -1.36 6.97 -11.75
CA GLU A 111 -0.73 7.00 -10.43
C GLU A 111 0.49 7.92 -10.41
N LEU A 112 1.35 7.85 -11.43
CA LEU A 112 2.51 8.74 -11.57
C LEU A 112 2.10 10.20 -11.64
N ALA A 113 1.10 10.54 -12.46
CA ALA A 113 0.59 11.90 -12.56
C ALA A 113 0.01 12.40 -11.23
N THR A 114 -0.76 11.56 -10.55
CA THR A 114 -1.35 11.89 -9.24
C THR A 114 -0.27 12.13 -8.19
N THR A 115 0.72 11.24 -8.13
CA THR A 115 1.79 11.26 -7.13
C THR A 115 2.85 12.32 -7.40
N ALA A 116 3.05 12.74 -8.66
CA ALA A 116 4.00 13.80 -9.02
C ALA A 116 3.65 15.17 -8.43
N THR A 117 2.38 15.41 -8.11
CA THR A 117 1.89 16.69 -7.56
C THR A 117 1.79 16.69 -6.03
N LEU A 118 2.03 15.56 -5.38
CA LEU A 118 1.89 15.46 -3.94
C LEU A 118 3.00 16.22 -3.21
N PRO A 119 2.65 17.06 -2.22
CA PRO A 119 3.62 17.83 -1.48
C PRO A 119 4.47 16.95 -0.55
N THR A 120 5.66 17.45 -0.23
CA THR A 120 6.48 16.94 0.87
C THR A 120 6.54 18.00 1.95
N PHE A 121 6.26 17.60 3.19
CA PHE A 121 6.30 18.47 4.35
C PHE A 121 7.44 18.02 5.26
N VAL A 122 8.29 18.96 5.67
CA VAL A 122 9.29 18.71 6.71
C VAL A 122 8.68 19.11 8.04
N THR A 123 8.55 18.16 8.96
CA THR A 123 7.84 18.31 10.23
C THR A 123 8.64 17.69 11.37
N SER A 124 8.10 17.69 12.58
CA SER A 124 8.75 17.11 13.75
C SER A 124 7.75 16.42 14.66
N VAL A 125 8.25 15.45 15.43
CA VAL A 125 7.49 14.79 16.49
C VAL A 125 7.14 15.84 17.53
N ALA A 126 5.85 16.07 17.76
CA ALA A 126 5.35 16.97 18.78
C ALA A 126 5.10 16.23 20.10
N SER A 127 4.56 15.01 20.01
CA SER A 127 4.35 14.15 21.18
C SER A 127 4.29 12.68 20.80
N VAL A 128 4.51 11.83 21.79
CA VAL A 128 4.48 10.37 21.68
C VAL A 128 3.75 9.79 22.88
N ARG A 129 2.92 8.77 22.67
CA ARG A 129 2.35 7.97 23.76
C ARG A 129 2.24 6.50 23.38
N THR A 130 2.39 5.63 24.36
CA THR A 130 2.05 4.21 24.21
C THR A 130 0.52 4.07 24.25
N VAL A 131 -0.06 3.45 23.23
CA VAL A 131 -1.48 3.12 23.17
C VAL A 131 -1.70 1.72 23.76
N THR A 132 -0.90 0.77 23.29
CA THR A 132 -0.77 -0.60 23.79
C THR A 132 0.71 -1.00 23.69
N ASP A 133 1.07 -2.19 24.18
CA ASP A 133 2.44 -2.70 24.08
C ASP A 133 2.95 -2.83 22.63
N GLU A 134 2.03 -2.95 21.65
CA GLU A 134 2.37 -3.04 20.23
C GLU A 134 2.00 -1.80 19.41
N ILE A 135 1.35 -0.78 19.96
CA ILE A 135 1.00 0.45 19.22
C ILE A 135 1.49 1.68 19.96
N ARG A 136 2.28 2.48 19.26
CA ARG A 136 2.71 3.81 19.69
C ARG A 136 2.04 4.87 18.85
N GLU A 137 1.42 5.85 19.50
CA GLU A 137 0.91 7.04 18.85
C GLU A 137 2.00 8.10 18.75
N ILE A 138 2.15 8.68 17.57
CA ILE A 138 3.11 9.73 17.26
C ILE A 138 2.33 10.88 16.64
N VAL A 139 2.38 12.04 17.29
CA VAL A 139 1.81 13.28 16.75
C VAL A 139 2.94 14.06 16.08
N LEU A 140 2.76 14.38 14.81
CA LEU A 140 3.65 15.25 14.05
C LEU A 140 3.02 16.64 13.95
N ALA A 141 3.79 17.70 14.24
CA ALA A 141 3.31 19.07 14.13
C ALA A 141 4.42 20.05 13.73
N GLY A 142 4.01 21.20 13.22
CA GLY A 142 4.91 22.22 12.66
C GLY A 142 5.37 21.84 11.25
N GLY A 143 5.41 22.83 10.34
CA GLY A 143 5.77 22.59 8.93
C GLY A 143 4.72 21.81 8.13
N LEU A 144 3.51 21.65 8.67
CA LEU A 144 2.35 21.02 8.02
C LEU A 144 1.33 22.05 7.49
N ASP A 145 1.75 23.30 7.32
CA ASP A 145 0.88 24.36 6.78
C ASP A 145 0.34 23.96 5.39
N GLY A 146 -0.98 23.93 5.26
CA GLY A 146 -1.62 23.52 4.00
C GLY A 146 -1.62 22.02 3.73
N PHE A 147 -1.35 21.18 4.75
CA PHE A 147 -1.52 19.73 4.64
C PHE A 147 -2.96 19.39 4.20
N PRO A 148 -3.16 18.73 3.05
CA PRO A 148 -4.51 18.36 2.59
C PRO A 148 -5.12 17.31 3.52
N SER A 149 -6.41 17.43 3.84
CA SER A 149 -7.16 16.33 4.46
C SER A 149 -7.95 15.60 3.37
N LYS A 150 -7.76 14.28 3.27
CA LYS A 150 -8.52 13.38 2.42
C LYS A 150 -9.56 12.57 3.21
N GLY A 151 -9.28 12.27 4.47
CA GLY A 151 -10.14 11.44 5.34
C GLY A 151 -9.87 9.94 5.20
N ALA A 152 -10.68 9.13 5.88
CA ALA A 152 -10.76 7.68 5.76
C ALA A 152 -9.40 6.98 5.90
N ASP A 153 -9.02 6.15 4.92
CA ASP A 153 -7.75 5.41 4.90
C ASP A 153 -6.56 6.24 4.37
N GLN A 154 -6.62 7.58 4.48
CA GLN A 154 -5.51 8.42 4.02
C GLN A 154 -4.18 8.05 4.67
N PHE A 155 -3.11 8.13 3.89
CA PHE A 155 -1.77 7.70 4.32
C PHE A 155 -0.67 8.59 3.74
N VAL A 156 0.44 8.65 4.47
CA VAL A 156 1.65 9.40 4.10
C VAL A 156 2.84 8.47 4.03
N PHE A 157 3.81 8.81 3.20
CA PHE A 157 5.13 8.19 3.26
C PHE A 157 6.02 8.97 4.22
N VAL A 158 6.34 8.37 5.36
CA VAL A 158 7.20 8.95 6.39
C VAL A 158 8.66 8.65 6.05
N MET A 159 9.45 9.70 5.95
CA MET A 159 10.90 9.68 5.74
C MET A 159 11.61 10.07 7.04
N VAL A 160 12.46 9.19 7.53
CA VAL A 160 13.20 9.35 8.78
C VAL A 160 14.69 9.51 8.46
N PRO A 161 15.34 10.59 8.95
CA PRO A 161 16.75 10.83 8.65
C PRO A 161 17.64 9.75 9.25
N THR A 162 18.77 9.49 8.59
CA THR A 162 19.89 8.71 9.14
C THR A 162 21.12 9.59 9.23
N ALA A 163 22.19 9.09 9.86
CA ALA A 163 23.46 9.82 9.91
C ALA A 163 24.05 10.08 8.51
N GLU A 164 23.80 9.19 7.56
CA GLU A 164 24.30 9.28 6.17
C GLU A 164 23.30 9.96 5.23
N ALA A 165 22.02 10.02 5.59
CA ALA A 165 20.95 10.64 4.81
C ALA A 165 20.10 11.59 5.68
N PRO A 166 20.59 12.80 5.95
CA PRO A 166 19.86 13.79 6.75
C PRO A 166 18.68 14.39 5.96
N ILE A 167 17.68 14.89 6.70
CA ILE A 167 16.56 15.66 6.15
C ILE A 167 16.75 17.13 6.51
N HIS A 168 16.85 17.99 5.51
CA HIS A 168 16.93 19.44 5.68
C HIS A 168 15.58 20.12 5.42
N ASP A 169 15.51 21.43 5.70
CA ASP A 169 14.33 22.22 5.34
C ASP A 169 14.12 22.19 3.82
N GLY A 170 12.87 21.97 3.40
CA GLY A 170 12.51 21.87 1.98
C GLY A 170 12.83 20.53 1.32
N TYR A 171 13.28 19.50 2.07
CA TYR A 171 13.52 18.15 1.53
C TYR A 171 12.27 17.58 0.83
N THR A 172 12.48 16.95 -0.33
CA THR A 172 11.40 16.47 -1.19
C THR A 172 11.43 14.96 -1.45
N MET A 173 10.28 14.39 -1.82
CA MET A 173 10.21 13.02 -2.34
C MET A 173 11.03 12.82 -3.63
N ALA A 174 11.26 13.88 -4.42
CA ALA A 174 12.15 13.80 -5.59
C ALA A 174 13.59 13.52 -5.15
N GLU A 175 14.09 14.25 -4.16
CA GLU A 175 15.41 14.00 -3.57
C GLU A 175 15.51 12.60 -2.95
N TRP A 176 14.45 12.12 -2.30
CA TRP A 176 14.41 10.75 -1.77
C TRP A 176 14.48 9.68 -2.88
N ARG A 177 13.82 9.92 -4.02
CA ARG A 177 13.83 9.00 -5.17
C ARG A 177 15.20 8.92 -5.82
N ASP A 178 15.86 10.07 -5.96
CA ASP A 178 17.13 10.24 -6.67
C ASP A 178 18.36 9.92 -5.81
N ALA A 179 18.22 9.80 -4.48
CA ALA A 179 19.34 9.53 -3.59
C ALA A 179 19.83 8.07 -3.65
N ASP A 180 21.16 7.89 -3.74
CA ASP A 180 21.81 6.58 -3.61
C ASP A 180 21.68 6.00 -2.19
N VAL A 181 21.84 6.87 -1.18
CA VAL A 181 21.64 6.54 0.23
C VAL A 181 20.41 7.31 0.72
N LYS A 182 19.36 6.58 1.07
CA LYS A 182 18.04 7.15 1.36
C LYS A 182 17.80 7.28 2.87
N PRO A 183 17.08 8.33 3.31
CA PRO A 183 16.37 8.28 4.58
C PRO A 183 15.48 7.03 4.64
N LEU A 184 15.28 6.49 5.83
CA LEU A 184 14.38 5.35 6.01
C LEU A 184 12.98 5.78 5.59
N GLY A 185 12.23 4.90 4.91
CA GLY A 185 10.94 5.24 4.33
C GLY A 185 9.90 4.15 4.58
N ALA A 186 8.69 4.55 5.01
CA ALA A 186 7.56 3.64 5.14
C ALA A 186 6.24 4.40 5.05
N TYR A 187 5.19 3.72 4.58
CA TYR A 187 3.84 4.26 4.59
C TYR A 187 3.20 4.10 5.98
N TYR A 188 2.50 5.14 6.43
CA TYR A 188 1.66 5.12 7.61
C TYR A 188 0.32 5.78 7.31
N THR A 189 -0.75 5.15 7.79
CA THR A 189 -2.06 5.80 7.83
C THR A 189 -2.03 7.00 8.76
N VAL A 190 -2.62 8.11 8.31
CA VAL A 190 -2.89 9.25 9.18
C VAL A 190 -4.15 8.94 9.97
N ARG A 191 -3.99 8.55 11.24
CA ARG A 191 -5.09 8.24 12.16
C ARG A 191 -6.02 9.45 12.32
N SER A 192 -5.47 10.64 12.48
CA SER A 192 -6.26 11.88 12.58
C SER A 192 -5.47 13.08 12.09
N HIS A 193 -6.19 14.11 11.64
CA HIS A 193 -5.64 15.39 11.22
C HIS A 193 -6.36 16.51 11.96
N ASP A 194 -5.61 17.29 12.75
CA ASP A 194 -6.11 18.50 13.39
C ASP A 194 -5.54 19.71 12.64
N ALA A 195 -6.36 20.25 11.73
CA ALA A 195 -6.00 21.41 10.92
C ALA A 195 -5.82 22.69 11.75
N ALA A 196 -6.51 22.82 12.89
CA ALA A 196 -6.40 23.98 13.76
C ALA A 196 -5.08 23.96 14.55
N ALA A 197 -4.65 22.78 15.00
CA ALA A 197 -3.36 22.57 15.64
C ALA A 197 -2.21 22.43 14.63
N GLY A 198 -2.50 22.24 13.33
CA GLY A 198 -1.50 21.99 12.29
C GLY A 198 -0.74 20.69 12.55
N SER A 199 -1.45 19.62 12.90
CA SER A 199 -0.86 18.35 13.32
C SER A 199 -1.56 17.13 12.72
N ILE A 200 -0.79 16.06 12.53
CA ILE A 200 -1.30 14.75 12.14
C ILE A 200 -0.88 13.71 13.15
N THR A 201 -1.73 12.71 13.36
CA THR A 201 -1.49 11.59 14.27
C THR A 201 -1.24 10.32 13.48
N LEU A 202 -0.19 9.57 13.84
CA LEU A 202 0.11 8.26 13.30
C LEU A 202 0.00 7.23 14.44
N TRP A 203 -0.53 6.05 14.13
CA TRP A 203 -0.35 4.87 14.98
C TRP A 203 0.68 3.97 14.34
N ALA A 204 1.82 3.83 15.01
CA ALA A 204 2.90 2.97 14.57
C ALA A 204 2.86 1.64 15.32
N VAL A 205 2.80 0.55 14.55
CA VAL A 205 2.92 -0.79 15.12
C VAL A 205 4.38 -1.06 15.46
N LEU A 206 4.62 -1.39 16.71
CA LEU A 206 5.91 -1.77 17.25
C LEU A 206 6.10 -3.27 17.03
N HIS A 207 6.77 -3.61 15.94
CA HIS A 207 7.33 -4.95 15.77
C HIS A 207 8.63 -5.03 16.58
N GLY A 208 8.95 -6.17 17.18
CA GLY A 208 10.17 -6.39 17.98
C GLY A 208 11.49 -6.34 17.17
N HIS A 209 11.55 -5.53 16.12
CA HIS A 209 12.67 -5.32 15.22
C HIS A 209 13.20 -3.91 15.45
N ALA A 210 14.50 -3.76 15.68
CA ALA A 210 15.11 -2.49 16.06
C ALA A 210 15.38 -1.53 14.89
N ASP A 211 15.04 -1.95 13.66
CA ASP A 211 15.48 -1.35 12.41
C ASP A 211 14.34 -0.66 11.64
N GLY A 212 14.70 0.12 10.63
CA GLY A 212 13.77 0.82 9.76
C GLY A 212 12.93 1.88 10.48
N VAL A 213 11.82 2.28 9.86
CA VAL A 213 10.93 3.30 10.43
C VAL A 213 10.22 2.78 11.69
N GLY A 214 9.95 1.48 11.80
CA GLY A 214 9.42 0.87 13.03
C GLY A 214 10.38 1.01 14.22
N GLY A 215 11.67 0.79 14.00
CA GLY A 215 12.70 1.00 15.01
C GLY A 215 12.83 2.47 15.44
N TRP A 216 12.71 3.41 14.50
CA TRP A 216 12.60 4.83 14.83
C TRP A 216 11.32 5.13 15.62
N ALA A 217 10.17 4.61 15.19
CA ALA A 217 8.90 4.83 15.85
C ALA A 217 8.92 4.31 17.30
N ALA A 218 9.68 3.26 17.61
CA ALA A 218 9.85 2.76 18.97
C ALA A 218 10.67 3.70 19.89
N ARG A 219 11.54 4.55 19.33
CA ARG A 219 12.52 5.34 20.08
C ARG A 219 12.36 6.85 19.94
N CYS A 220 11.55 7.32 19.00
CA CYS A 220 11.45 8.74 18.70
C CYS A 220 10.98 9.55 19.90
N GLU A 221 11.42 10.80 19.95
CA GLU A 221 11.14 11.76 21.02
C GLU A 221 10.63 13.09 20.44
N PRO A 222 9.89 13.90 21.23
CA PRO A 222 9.53 15.25 20.81
C PRO A 222 10.73 16.06 20.33
N GLY A 223 10.60 16.67 19.14
CA GLY A 223 11.67 17.38 18.45
C GLY A 223 12.34 16.59 17.33
N ASP A 224 12.14 15.27 17.24
CA ASP A 224 12.70 14.47 16.14
C ASP A 224 12.13 14.90 14.79
N ARG A 225 13.03 15.23 13.86
CA ARG A 225 12.69 15.71 12.53
C ARG A 225 12.38 14.55 11.58
N VAL A 226 11.34 14.71 10.77
CA VAL A 226 10.97 13.81 9.68
C VAL A 226 10.49 14.60 8.47
N ALA A 227 10.38 13.95 7.32
CA ALA A 227 9.60 14.46 6.21
C ALA A 227 8.41 13.52 5.93
N VAL A 228 7.28 14.07 5.52
CA VAL A 228 6.10 13.30 5.12
C VAL A 228 5.68 13.70 3.72
N TRP A 229 5.50 12.71 2.86
CA TRP A 229 5.02 12.90 1.49
C TRP A 229 3.59 12.40 1.35
N GLY A 230 2.71 13.23 0.78
CA GLY A 230 1.28 12.94 0.61
C GLY A 230 0.36 14.05 1.13
N PRO A 231 -0.84 13.72 1.65
CA PRO A 231 -1.38 12.36 1.78
C PRO A 231 -1.91 11.80 0.46
N ARG A 232 -1.91 10.48 0.39
CA ARG A 232 -2.69 9.66 -0.55
C ARG A 232 -3.94 9.13 0.17
N GLU A 233 -4.86 8.57 -0.60
CA GLU A 233 -6.07 7.90 -0.11
C GLU A 233 -6.25 6.61 -0.91
N GLY A 234 -6.77 5.57 -0.27
CA GLY A 234 -7.03 4.29 -0.88
C GLY A 234 -8.47 4.23 -1.39
N MET A 235 -9.36 3.69 -0.56
CA MET A 235 -10.79 3.57 -0.90
C MET A 235 -11.56 4.87 -0.65
N GLY A 236 -11.22 5.60 0.41
CA GLY A 236 -12.12 6.62 0.95
C GLY A 236 -13.25 6.03 1.82
N ALA A 237 -14.07 6.90 2.40
CA ALA A 237 -15.18 6.49 3.25
C ALA A 237 -16.39 6.03 2.40
N PRO A 238 -16.88 4.78 2.56
CA PRO A 238 -18.01 4.26 1.79
C PRO A 238 -19.36 4.78 2.32
N THR A 239 -19.59 6.09 2.23
CA THR A 239 -20.76 6.78 2.81
C THR A 239 -22.08 6.50 2.09
N GLU A 240 -22.02 5.96 0.87
CA GLU A 240 -23.20 5.55 0.08
C GLU A 240 -23.52 4.05 0.19
N ALA A 241 -22.73 3.29 0.96
CA ALA A 241 -22.97 1.87 1.16
C ALA A 241 -24.21 1.62 2.05
N ARG A 242 -24.88 0.48 1.85
CA ARG A 242 -25.93 0.02 2.77
C ARG A 242 -25.31 -0.50 4.06
N SER A 243 -24.21 -1.25 3.93
CA SER A 243 -23.44 -1.77 5.05
C SER A 243 -21.96 -1.81 4.74
N VAL A 244 -21.13 -1.71 5.78
CA VAL A 244 -19.68 -1.70 5.68
C VAL A 244 -19.11 -2.70 6.68
N LEU A 245 -18.23 -3.58 6.20
CA LEU A 245 -17.40 -4.42 7.06
C LEU A 245 -15.97 -3.90 7.02
N LEU A 246 -15.44 -3.52 8.18
CA LEU A 246 -14.06 -3.06 8.34
C LEU A 246 -13.25 -4.11 9.09
N VAL A 247 -12.17 -4.59 8.48
CA VAL A 247 -11.34 -5.68 9.02
C VAL A 247 -9.89 -5.23 9.06
N ALA A 248 -9.21 -5.38 10.19
CA ALA A 248 -7.79 -5.05 10.23
C ALA A 248 -6.99 -5.87 11.24
N ASP A 249 -5.72 -6.10 10.93
CA ASP A 249 -4.73 -6.35 11.99
C ASP A 249 -4.26 -5.01 12.61
N SER A 250 -3.33 -5.05 13.56
CA SER A 250 -2.78 -3.85 14.21
C SER A 250 -2.25 -2.81 13.22
N SER A 251 -1.77 -3.21 12.03
CA SER A 251 -1.23 -2.29 11.01
C SER A 251 -2.34 -1.54 10.26
N GLY A 252 -3.52 -2.14 10.09
CA GLY A 252 -4.68 -1.52 9.48
C GLY A 252 -5.60 -0.80 10.47
N ALA A 253 -5.37 -0.95 11.78
CA ALA A 253 -6.26 -0.43 12.82
C ALA A 253 -6.47 1.09 12.76
N ALA A 254 -5.43 1.85 12.38
CA ALA A 254 -5.54 3.30 12.20
C ALA A 254 -6.50 3.69 11.06
N ALA A 255 -6.48 2.94 9.95
CA ALA A 255 -7.33 3.18 8.79
C ALA A 255 -8.79 2.87 9.13
N VAL A 256 -9.03 1.74 9.79
CA VAL A 256 -10.37 1.39 10.28
C VAL A 256 -10.90 2.43 11.25
N ALA A 257 -10.11 2.87 12.24
CA ALA A 257 -10.54 3.88 13.19
C ALA A 257 -10.89 5.21 12.49
N SER A 258 -10.07 5.65 11.53
CA SER A 258 -10.32 6.85 10.74
C SER A 258 -11.56 6.71 9.82
N MET A 259 -11.80 5.54 9.24
CA MET A 259 -13.03 5.25 8.50
C MET A 259 -14.28 5.31 9.38
N VAL A 260 -14.21 4.82 10.62
CA VAL A 260 -15.34 4.92 11.56
C VAL A 260 -15.63 6.38 11.93
N ASP A 261 -14.59 7.22 12.12
CA ASP A 261 -14.75 8.66 12.34
C ASP A 261 -15.52 9.32 11.18
N ASP A 262 -15.13 9.04 9.93
CA ASP A 262 -15.80 9.61 8.76
C ASP A 262 -17.23 9.08 8.56
N LEU A 263 -17.44 7.79 8.82
CA LEU A 263 -18.77 7.15 8.76
C LEU A 263 -19.72 7.64 9.87
N ALA A 264 -19.25 8.40 10.86
CA ALA A 264 -20.12 9.09 11.81
C ALA A 264 -21.01 10.15 11.11
N ALA A 265 -20.57 10.68 9.96
CA ALA A 265 -21.37 11.58 9.13
C ALA A 265 -22.44 10.85 8.29
N ALA A 266 -22.43 9.51 8.27
CA ALA A 266 -23.36 8.66 7.53
C ALA A 266 -24.06 7.68 8.48
N PRO A 267 -25.01 8.14 9.33
CA PRO A 267 -25.61 7.34 10.40
C PRO A 267 -26.45 6.15 9.92
N ASP A 268 -26.94 6.21 8.68
CA ASP A 268 -27.78 5.16 8.08
C ASP A 268 -26.96 3.96 7.56
N VAL A 269 -25.64 4.09 7.47
CA VAL A 269 -24.74 3.00 7.10
C VAL A 269 -24.60 2.03 8.26
N ALA A 270 -24.91 0.74 8.07
CA ALA A 270 -24.58 -0.27 9.07
C ALA A 270 -23.07 -0.54 9.05
N VAL A 271 -22.39 -0.47 10.19
CA VAL A 271 -20.93 -0.64 10.26
C VAL A 271 -20.59 -1.74 11.26
N ASP A 272 -19.90 -2.76 10.76
CA ASP A 272 -19.35 -3.87 11.54
C ASP A 272 -17.82 -3.84 11.46
N VAL A 273 -17.15 -4.05 12.59
CA VAL A 273 -15.72 -3.83 12.72
C VAL A 273 -15.05 -5.01 13.41
N VAL A 274 -13.99 -5.53 12.81
CA VAL A 274 -13.13 -6.58 13.37
C VAL A 274 -11.69 -6.09 13.39
N VAL A 275 -11.06 -6.12 14.55
CA VAL A 275 -9.65 -5.76 14.70
C VAL A 275 -8.90 -6.85 15.46
N GLU A 276 -7.84 -7.38 14.86
CA GLU A 276 -6.89 -8.24 15.55
C GLU A 276 -5.73 -7.42 16.11
N THR A 277 -5.50 -7.54 17.42
CA THR A 277 -4.32 -7.02 18.11
C THR A 277 -3.62 -8.15 18.88
N GLY A 278 -2.43 -7.88 19.42
CA GLY A 278 -1.63 -8.88 20.13
C GLY A 278 -2.37 -9.57 21.28
N ASP A 279 -2.95 -8.78 22.17
CA ASP A 279 -3.67 -9.24 23.36
C ASP A 279 -5.21 -9.12 23.23
N GLY A 280 -5.70 -8.55 22.12
CA GLY A 280 -7.13 -8.27 21.93
C GLY A 280 -7.63 -7.10 22.78
N ALA A 281 -6.74 -6.31 23.38
CA ALA A 281 -7.14 -5.15 24.14
C ALA A 281 -7.74 -4.08 23.21
N PRO A 282 -8.85 -3.43 23.63
CA PRO A 282 -9.43 -2.34 22.85
C PRO A 282 -8.46 -1.17 22.67
N LEU A 283 -8.36 -0.68 21.44
CA LEU A 283 -7.69 0.58 21.13
C LEU A 283 -8.66 1.76 21.36
N PRO A 284 -8.16 3.02 21.46
CA PRO A 284 -9.02 4.21 21.55
C PRO A 284 -9.68 4.48 20.18
N PHE A 285 -10.61 3.61 19.82
CA PHE A 285 -11.46 3.72 18.64
C PHE A 285 -12.57 4.75 18.88
N PRO A 286 -13.04 5.40 17.81
CA PRO A 286 -14.13 6.35 17.93
C PRO A 286 -15.45 5.64 18.25
N GLU A 287 -16.27 6.32 19.04
CA GLU A 287 -17.63 5.84 19.34
C GLU A 287 -18.56 6.24 18.19
N ARG A 288 -19.26 5.25 17.63
CA ARG A 288 -20.33 5.45 16.65
C ARG A 288 -21.56 4.65 17.08
N PRO A 289 -22.74 5.26 17.25
CA PRO A 289 -23.94 4.52 17.62
C PRO A 289 -24.25 3.40 16.63
N GLY A 290 -24.51 2.18 17.16
CA GLY A 290 -24.80 1.01 16.34
C GLY A 290 -23.58 0.38 15.68
N THR A 291 -22.37 0.72 16.12
CA THR A 291 -21.11 0.10 15.69
C THR A 291 -20.45 -0.58 16.88
N ASP A 292 -20.43 -1.91 16.87
CA ASP A 292 -19.68 -2.71 17.83
C ASP A 292 -18.35 -3.13 17.20
N VAL A 293 -17.26 -3.02 17.96
CA VAL A 293 -15.92 -3.44 17.51
C VAL A 293 -15.60 -4.80 18.13
N GLU A 294 -15.46 -5.82 17.29
CA GLU A 294 -14.96 -7.13 17.68
C GLU A 294 -13.42 -7.10 17.77
N TRP A 295 -12.91 -7.19 18.99
CA TRP A 295 -11.47 -7.26 19.27
C TRP A 295 -11.02 -8.71 19.35
N LEU A 296 -10.13 -9.11 18.44
CA LEU A 296 -9.54 -10.43 18.40
C LEU A 296 -8.13 -10.39 19.00
N ALA A 297 -7.85 -11.32 19.90
CA ALA A 297 -6.49 -11.54 20.39
C ALA A 297 -5.76 -12.50 19.47
N ARG A 298 -4.66 -12.04 18.86
CA ARG A 298 -3.68 -12.89 18.19
C ARG A 298 -3.12 -13.94 19.15
N GLY A 299 -2.87 -13.55 20.41
CA GLY A 299 -2.28 -14.38 21.45
C GLY A 299 -0.81 -14.69 21.17
N ASP A 300 -0.38 -15.92 21.46
CA ASP A 300 1.01 -16.37 21.26
C ASP A 300 1.40 -16.59 19.79
N ALA A 301 0.45 -16.47 18.86
CA ALA A 301 0.73 -16.59 17.43
C ALA A 301 1.65 -15.45 16.97
N ALA A 302 2.60 -15.76 16.09
CA ALA A 302 3.41 -14.72 15.46
C ALA A 302 2.52 -13.81 14.60
N PRO A 303 2.85 -12.50 14.47
CA PRO A 303 2.11 -11.58 13.61
C PRO A 303 1.82 -12.17 12.21
N GLY A 304 0.57 -12.01 11.77
CA GLY A 304 0.10 -12.48 10.45
C GLY A 304 -0.04 -14.00 10.31
N THR A 305 0.11 -14.80 11.38
CA THR A 305 0.01 -16.28 11.31
C THR A 305 -1.24 -16.87 11.96
N SER A 306 -2.06 -16.07 12.63
CA SER A 306 -3.19 -16.53 13.43
C SER A 306 -4.36 -17.06 12.58
N GLY A 307 -4.63 -16.42 11.43
CA GLY A 307 -5.79 -16.71 10.58
C GLY A 307 -7.14 -16.24 11.16
N ARG A 308 -7.13 -15.53 12.29
CA ARG A 308 -8.36 -15.20 13.04
C ARG A 308 -9.22 -14.18 12.32
N LEU A 309 -8.63 -13.25 11.56
CA LEU A 309 -9.41 -12.29 10.78
C LEU A 309 -10.22 -13.01 9.70
N LEU A 310 -9.59 -13.95 9.00
CA LEU A 310 -10.31 -14.76 8.00
C LEU A 310 -11.43 -15.58 8.63
N ASP A 311 -11.20 -16.19 9.79
CA ASP A 311 -12.22 -16.98 10.48
C ASP A 311 -13.37 -16.10 10.98
N ALA A 312 -13.09 -14.91 11.48
CA ALA A 312 -14.12 -13.95 11.89
C ALA A 312 -14.96 -13.44 10.70
N VAL A 313 -14.34 -13.23 9.53
CA VAL A 313 -15.07 -12.90 8.29
C VAL A 313 -15.97 -14.06 7.86
N ARG A 314 -15.47 -15.30 7.91
CA ARG A 314 -16.24 -16.51 7.52
C ARG A 314 -17.42 -16.81 8.43
N ALA A 315 -17.34 -16.40 9.69
CA ALA A 315 -18.39 -16.61 10.68
C ALA A 315 -19.58 -15.64 10.50
N ARG A 316 -19.43 -14.59 9.69
CA ARG A 316 -20.47 -13.60 9.44
C ARG A 316 -21.44 -14.06 8.35
N ASP A 317 -22.72 -13.80 8.58
CA ASP A 317 -23.76 -13.90 7.57
C ASP A 317 -23.82 -12.57 6.80
N LEU A 318 -23.14 -12.53 5.64
CA LEU A 318 -22.95 -11.30 4.86
C LEU A 318 -23.97 -11.24 3.72
N ASP A 319 -24.84 -10.21 3.74
CA ASP A 319 -25.68 -9.85 2.60
C ASP A 319 -24.83 -9.08 1.57
N PRO A 320 -24.60 -9.61 0.35
CA PRO A 320 -23.79 -8.92 -0.65
C PRO A 320 -24.47 -7.67 -1.22
N ASP A 321 -25.78 -7.49 -1.03
CA ASP A 321 -26.52 -6.35 -1.56
C ASP A 321 -26.20 -5.04 -0.82
N GLY A 322 -25.36 -4.20 -1.45
CA GLY A 322 -24.93 -2.91 -0.91
C GLY A 322 -23.85 -2.99 0.17
N LEU A 323 -23.20 -4.15 0.33
CA LEU A 323 -22.06 -4.33 1.21
C LEU A 323 -20.76 -3.85 0.57
N VAL A 324 -20.00 -3.06 1.32
CA VAL A 324 -18.60 -2.70 1.01
C VAL A 324 -17.69 -3.25 2.10
N VAL A 325 -16.55 -3.80 1.71
CA VAL A 325 -15.57 -4.37 2.65
C VAL A 325 -14.23 -3.68 2.51
N PHE A 326 -13.72 -3.13 3.60
CA PHE A 326 -12.32 -2.76 3.76
C PHE A 326 -11.62 -3.82 4.60
N ALA A 327 -10.49 -4.33 4.12
CA ALA A 327 -9.62 -5.18 4.92
C ALA A 327 -8.16 -4.74 4.78
N ALA A 328 -7.43 -4.56 5.86
CA ALA A 328 -6.01 -4.18 5.81
C ALA A 328 -5.15 -4.98 6.78
N GLY A 329 -4.02 -5.51 6.30
CA GLY A 329 -3.10 -6.28 7.12
C GLY A 329 -2.11 -7.11 6.32
N GLU A 330 -1.74 -8.28 6.85
CA GLU A 330 -0.75 -9.18 6.23
C GLU A 330 -1.22 -9.73 4.87
N SER A 331 -0.31 -9.69 3.89
CA SER A 331 -0.55 -10.00 2.48
C SER A 331 -1.30 -11.32 2.19
N ARG A 332 -0.92 -12.43 2.83
CA ARG A 332 -1.53 -13.75 2.58
C ARG A 332 -2.91 -13.84 3.20
N GLU A 333 -3.10 -13.29 4.38
CA GLU A 333 -4.41 -13.25 5.02
C GLU A 333 -5.38 -12.36 4.23
N MET A 334 -4.94 -11.17 3.79
CA MET A 334 -5.74 -10.28 2.94
C MET A 334 -6.10 -10.94 1.60
N THR A 335 -5.19 -11.70 1.01
CA THR A 335 -5.47 -12.49 -0.20
C THR A 335 -6.53 -13.55 0.05
N ALA A 336 -6.47 -14.24 1.20
CA ALA A 336 -7.44 -15.27 1.56
C ALA A 336 -8.83 -14.66 1.86
N ILE A 337 -8.88 -13.51 2.55
CA ILE A 337 -10.11 -12.75 2.81
C ILE A 337 -10.73 -12.30 1.48
N ARG A 338 -9.95 -11.68 0.59
CA ARG A 338 -10.42 -11.25 -0.73
C ARG A 338 -11.03 -12.40 -1.53
N ARG A 339 -10.37 -13.55 -1.53
CA ARG A 339 -10.84 -14.76 -2.22
C ARG A 339 -12.16 -15.24 -1.62
N HIS A 340 -12.27 -15.32 -0.30
CA HIS A 340 -13.52 -15.74 0.35
C HIS A 340 -14.69 -14.80 0.02
N LEU A 341 -14.48 -13.49 0.11
CA LEU A 341 -15.49 -12.47 -0.18
C LEU A 341 -15.97 -12.51 -1.65
N ARG A 342 -15.07 -12.74 -2.60
CA ARG A 342 -15.46 -12.83 -4.03
C ARG A 342 -16.07 -14.16 -4.39
N ASP A 343 -15.46 -15.26 -3.97
CA ASP A 343 -15.81 -16.59 -4.49
C ASP A 343 -16.95 -17.25 -3.71
N ALA A 344 -17.01 -17.03 -2.38
CA ALA A 344 -18.00 -17.65 -1.51
C ALA A 344 -19.18 -16.73 -1.20
N VAL A 345 -18.93 -15.44 -0.97
CA VAL A 345 -19.99 -14.44 -0.69
C VAL A 345 -20.55 -13.84 -1.98
N GLY A 346 -19.76 -13.80 -3.07
CA GLY A 346 -20.20 -13.30 -4.37
C GLY A 346 -20.07 -11.78 -4.53
N LEU A 347 -19.25 -11.11 -3.72
CA LEU A 347 -19.02 -9.67 -3.87
C LEU A 347 -18.26 -9.36 -5.17
N ASN A 348 -18.67 -8.27 -5.83
CA ASN A 348 -17.95 -7.75 -6.98
C ASN A 348 -16.59 -7.15 -6.58
N SER A 349 -15.70 -6.97 -7.55
CA SER A 349 -14.35 -6.46 -7.29
C SER A 349 -14.33 -5.04 -6.73
N THR A 350 -15.32 -4.21 -7.06
CA THR A 350 -15.43 -2.82 -6.58
C THR A 350 -15.95 -2.71 -5.16
N ALA A 351 -16.48 -3.79 -4.58
CA ALA A 351 -16.98 -3.84 -3.21
C ALA A 351 -15.95 -4.40 -2.22
N VAL A 352 -14.80 -4.91 -2.70
CA VAL A 352 -13.80 -5.59 -1.87
C VAL A 352 -12.45 -4.90 -1.96
N HIS A 353 -12.10 -4.18 -0.91
CA HIS A 353 -10.83 -3.47 -0.74
C HIS A 353 -9.98 -4.17 0.33
N ALA A 354 -9.45 -5.36 -0.01
CA ALA A 354 -8.50 -6.06 0.84
C ALA A 354 -7.07 -5.64 0.45
N ILE A 355 -6.36 -4.90 1.30
CA ILE A 355 -5.09 -4.24 1.00
C ILE A 355 -3.97 -4.87 1.85
N ALA A 356 -2.93 -5.35 1.19
CA ALA A 356 -1.73 -5.85 1.86
C ALA A 356 -0.88 -4.67 2.34
N TYR A 357 -0.89 -4.40 3.65
CA TYR A 357 -0.09 -3.33 4.26
C TYR A 357 1.35 -3.78 4.52
N TRP A 358 1.51 -5.07 4.81
CA TRP A 358 2.80 -5.68 5.04
C TRP A 358 2.78 -7.14 4.63
N ARG A 359 3.96 -7.74 4.56
CA ARG A 359 4.14 -9.15 4.24
C ARG A 359 5.19 -9.71 5.18
N ARG A 360 4.89 -10.83 5.83
CA ARG A 360 5.90 -11.51 6.64
C ARG A 360 6.95 -12.12 5.71
N ARG A 361 8.22 -12.03 6.10
CA ARG A 361 9.27 -12.80 5.44
C ARG A 361 9.11 -14.26 5.83
N VAL A 362 9.16 -15.16 4.85
CA VAL A 362 9.23 -16.60 5.15
C VAL A 362 10.67 -16.88 5.53
N GLY A 363 10.89 -17.25 6.80
CA GLY A 363 12.19 -17.71 7.30
C GLY A 363 12.42 -19.18 6.99
#